data_AF-A0AAD2E1W4-F1
#
_entry.id   AF-A0AAD2E1W4-F1
#
_cell.length_a   1.000
_cell.length_b   1.000
_cell.length_c   1.000
_cell.angle_alpha   90.00
_cell.angle_beta   90.00
_cell.angle_gamma   90.00
#
_symmetry.space_group_name_H-M   'P 1'
#
loop_
_entity.id
_entity.type
_entity.pdbx_description
1 polymer ?
#
loop_
_entity_poly.entity_id
_entity_poly.type
_entity_poly.pdbx_seq_one_letter_code
_entity_poly.pdbx_strand_id
1 'polypeptide(L)'
;MYFCLEIGLAIAAAMVRDLLGVELERQFNEPYLSTSLQDFWGHRWNIMVSRILRPIIYIPVRSWSINILGHKWAALPAIMSTFVVSGLIHELIFFYLGRAKTTWEVTRFFLLHGARLTAEIAVKKSNNKRVRIHVPKIIARISTVGFMMITGIWLFFPPRSRCKAFERGIAEYVAVGAFVKDVYRVASACLRLSSTLPWWLLSRLSPELKHRFSRAMDDAFGVVKWLQTLALSNSANPWLSDVVDFDRVSW
;
A
#
# COMPACT_ATOMS: atom_id res chain seq x y z
N MET A 1 -9.60 -4.65 -14.16
CA MET A 1 -9.33 -3.95 -12.89
C MET A 1 -8.99 -4.94 -11.79
N TYR A 2 -9.95 -5.76 -11.37
CA TYR A 2 -9.81 -6.75 -10.31
C TYR A 2 -8.58 -7.64 -10.54
N PHE A 3 -8.48 -8.29 -11.70
CA PHE A 3 -7.31 -9.12 -12.05
C PHE A 3 -5.98 -8.36 -12.01
N CYS A 4 -5.91 -7.11 -12.48
CA CYS A 4 -4.68 -6.33 -12.43
C CYS A 4 -4.25 -5.99 -10.98
N LEU A 5 -5.21 -5.62 -10.12
CA LEU A 5 -4.97 -5.36 -8.71
C LEU A 5 -4.62 -6.64 -7.96
N GLU A 6 -5.34 -7.72 -8.22
CA GLU A 6 -5.11 -9.05 -7.64
C GLU A 6 -3.73 -9.58 -8.00
N ILE A 7 -3.34 -9.51 -9.28
CA ILE A 7 -2.00 -9.93 -9.73
C ILE A 7 -0.93 -9.04 -9.10
N GLY A 8 -1.08 -7.72 -9.11
CA GLY A 8 -0.09 -6.81 -8.52
C GLY A 8 0.12 -7.04 -7.02
N LEU A 9 -0.99 -7.23 -6.29
CA LEU A 9 -0.96 -7.49 -4.86
C LEU A 9 -0.48 -8.91 -4.52
N ALA A 10 -0.77 -9.89 -5.38
CA ALA A 10 -0.24 -11.25 -5.26
C ALA A 10 1.28 -11.30 -5.47
N ILE A 11 1.81 -10.55 -6.44
CA ILE A 11 3.25 -10.41 -6.65
C ILE A 11 3.91 -9.76 -5.44
N ALA A 12 3.35 -8.65 -4.94
CA ALA A 12 3.87 -8.00 -3.74
C ALA A 12 3.84 -8.93 -2.51
N ALA A 13 2.76 -9.69 -2.32
CA ALA A 13 2.65 -10.67 -1.24
C ALA A 13 3.68 -11.80 -1.38
N ALA A 14 3.92 -12.30 -2.61
CA ALA A 14 4.94 -13.30 -2.86
C ALA A 14 6.35 -12.77 -2.56
N MET A 15 6.66 -11.53 -2.96
CA MET A 15 7.92 -10.89 -2.63
C MET A 15 8.13 -10.74 -1.12
N VAL A 16 7.10 -10.30 -0.38
CA VAL A 16 7.16 -10.19 1.08
C VAL A 16 7.39 -11.56 1.72
N ARG A 17 6.71 -12.60 1.23
CA ARG A 17 6.92 -13.97 1.72
C ARG A 17 8.35 -14.44 1.47
N ASP A 18 8.89 -14.19 0.29
CA ASP A 18 10.22 -14.67 -0.09
C ASP A 18 11.36 -13.87 0.61
N LEU A 19 11.13 -12.59 0.93
CA LEU A 19 12.12 -11.72 1.61
C LEU A 19 12.05 -11.80 3.14
N LEU A 20 10.84 -11.83 3.71
CA LEU A 20 10.60 -11.73 5.16
C LEU A 20 10.12 -13.05 5.78
N GLY A 21 9.83 -14.08 4.97
CA GLY A 21 9.32 -15.36 5.46
C GLY A 21 7.88 -15.30 5.98
N VAL A 22 7.18 -14.18 5.80
CA VAL A 22 5.82 -13.96 6.32
C VAL A 22 4.78 -14.23 5.23
N GLU A 23 3.84 -15.12 5.50
CA GLU A 23 2.70 -15.34 4.62
C GLU A 23 1.69 -14.19 4.73
N LEU A 24 1.55 -13.43 3.65
CA LEU A 24 0.52 -12.40 3.56
C LEU A 24 -0.85 -13.04 3.32
N GLU A 25 -1.83 -12.67 4.13
CA GLU A 25 -3.21 -13.13 3.98
C GLU A 25 -3.80 -12.73 2.61
N ARG A 26 -4.68 -13.58 2.06
CA ARG A 26 -5.32 -13.31 0.77
C ARG A 26 -6.07 -11.98 0.83
N GLN A 27 -5.73 -11.07 -0.07
CA GLN A 27 -6.27 -9.71 -0.05
C GLN A 27 -7.69 -9.63 -0.61
N PHE A 28 -8.07 -10.55 -1.49
CA PHE A 28 -9.41 -10.65 -2.07
C PHE A 28 -10.00 -12.04 -1.82
N ASN A 29 -11.31 -12.10 -1.59
CA ASN A 29 -12.07 -13.34 -1.41
C ASN A 29 -13.29 -13.35 -2.34
N GLU A 30 -13.04 -13.69 -3.61
CA GLU A 30 -14.06 -13.85 -4.65
C GLU A 30 -15.10 -12.70 -4.68
N PRO A 31 -14.67 -11.43 -4.85
CA PRO A 31 -15.57 -10.27 -4.73
C PRO A 31 -16.68 -10.24 -5.78
N TYR A 32 -16.50 -10.93 -6.91
CA TYR A 32 -17.53 -11.08 -7.95
C TYR A 32 -18.71 -11.96 -7.51
N LEU A 33 -18.57 -12.74 -6.43
CA LEU A 33 -19.69 -13.51 -5.87
C LEU A 33 -20.55 -12.72 -4.89
N SER A 34 -20.16 -11.48 -4.57
CA SER A 34 -20.85 -10.63 -3.60
C SER A 34 -22.30 -10.38 -3.97
N THR A 35 -23.20 -10.56 -3.01
CA THR A 35 -24.64 -10.31 -3.18
C THR A 35 -25.10 -8.98 -2.61
N SER A 36 -24.21 -8.25 -1.92
CA SER A 36 -24.50 -6.91 -1.40
C SER A 36 -23.22 -6.09 -1.20
N LEU A 37 -23.33 -4.76 -1.06
CA LEU A 37 -22.16 -3.91 -0.85
C LEU A 37 -21.50 -4.20 0.50
N GLN A 38 -22.29 -4.60 1.50
CA GLN A 38 -21.78 -4.98 2.81
C GLN A 38 -20.91 -6.23 2.72
N ASP A 39 -21.32 -7.21 1.92
CA ASP A 39 -20.53 -8.43 1.68
C ASP A 39 -19.26 -8.12 0.89
N PHE A 40 -19.37 -7.29 -0.16
CA PHE A 40 -18.23 -6.86 -0.96
C PHE A 40 -17.15 -6.16 -0.12
N TRP A 41 -17.47 -5.04 0.53
CA TRP A 41 -16.49 -4.22 1.26
C TRP A 41 -16.09 -4.82 2.61
N GLY A 42 -16.99 -5.57 3.25
CA GLY A 42 -16.74 -6.10 4.59
C GLY A 42 -15.89 -7.37 4.61
N HIS A 43 -16.02 -8.22 3.60
CA HIS A 43 -15.49 -9.60 3.68
C HIS A 43 -14.74 -10.07 2.44
N ARG A 44 -14.86 -9.35 1.31
CA ARG A 44 -14.37 -9.86 0.01
C ARG A 44 -13.37 -8.95 -0.70
N TRP A 45 -13.41 -7.67 -0.41
CA TRP A 45 -12.57 -6.66 -1.05
C TRP A 45 -11.52 -6.11 -0.09
N ASN A 46 -10.24 -6.28 -0.45
CA ASN A 46 -9.08 -5.76 0.27
C ASN A 46 -9.17 -5.96 1.81
N ILE A 47 -9.18 -7.23 2.20
CA ILE A 47 -9.38 -7.67 3.60
C ILE A 47 -8.36 -7.01 4.53
N MET A 48 -7.12 -6.83 4.06
CA MET A 48 -6.05 -6.17 4.80
C MET A 48 -6.40 -4.71 5.15
N VAL A 49 -6.86 -3.91 4.18
CA VAL A 49 -7.26 -2.52 4.42
C VAL A 49 -8.43 -2.44 5.39
N SER A 50 -9.41 -3.33 5.25
CA SER A 50 -10.54 -3.42 6.18
C SER A 50 -10.07 -3.75 7.62
N ARG A 51 -9.07 -4.63 7.77
CA ARG A 51 -8.46 -4.96 9.08
C ARG A 51 -7.70 -3.78 9.69
N ILE A 52 -7.06 -2.95 8.88
CA ILE A 52 -6.31 -1.75 9.33
C ILE A 52 -7.27 -0.62 9.72
N LEU A 53 -8.25 -0.31 8.86
CA LEU A 53 -9.17 0.80 9.11
C LEU A 53 -10.14 0.52 10.27
N ARG A 54 -10.40 -0.75 10.59
CA ARG A 54 -11.32 -1.13 11.66
C ARG A 54 -10.89 -0.63 13.05
N PRO A 55 -9.69 -0.93 13.56
CA PRO A 55 -9.22 -0.40 14.85
C PRO A 55 -8.90 1.09 14.79
N ILE A 56 -8.45 1.61 13.66
CA ILE A 56 -8.01 3.01 13.55
C ILE A 56 -9.20 3.98 13.48
N ILE A 57 -10.22 3.65 12.69
CA ILE A 57 -11.33 4.56 12.39
C ILE A 57 -12.66 4.01 12.90
N TYR A 58 -13.02 2.78 12.49
CA TYR A 58 -14.37 2.27 12.73
C TYR A 58 -14.69 2.12 14.22
N ILE A 59 -13.80 1.48 15.00
CA ILE A 59 -14.04 1.22 16.42
C ILE A 59 -14.11 2.52 17.23
N PRO A 60 -13.15 3.47 17.10
CA PRO A 60 -13.21 4.74 17.82
C PRO A 60 -14.45 5.56 17.48
N VAL A 61 -14.77 5.71 16.19
CA VAL A 61 -15.93 6.49 15.75
C VAL A 61 -17.23 5.83 16.20
N ARG A 62 -17.33 4.49 16.13
CA ARG A 62 -18.49 3.76 16.64
C ARG A 62 -18.65 3.95 18.14
N SER A 63 -17.57 3.87 18.90
CA SER A 63 -17.60 4.04 20.36
C SER A 63 -18.09 5.44 20.74
N TRP A 64 -17.55 6.46 20.09
CA TRP A 64 -18.01 7.84 20.28
C TRP A 64 -19.48 8.01 19.88
N SER A 65 -19.88 7.41 18.75
CA SER A 65 -21.25 7.52 18.23
C SER A 65 -22.29 6.77 19.08
N ILE A 66 -21.89 5.81 19.92
CA ILE A 66 -22.81 5.13 20.85
C ILE A 66 -23.39 6.14 21.84
N ASN A 67 -22.56 7.06 22.35
CA ASN A 67 -22.97 8.04 23.36
C ASN A 67 -23.97 9.06 22.80
N ILE A 68 -24.00 9.26 21.48
CA ILE A 68 -24.83 10.27 20.82
C ILE A 68 -26.07 9.67 20.16
N LEU A 69 -25.91 8.56 19.42
CA LEU A 69 -26.96 7.98 18.56
C LEU A 69 -27.48 6.62 19.08
N GLY A 70 -26.90 6.13 20.18
CA GLY A 70 -27.22 4.83 20.75
C GLY A 70 -26.63 3.65 19.95
N HIS A 71 -26.59 2.48 20.60
CA HIS A 71 -25.99 1.26 20.04
C HIS A 71 -26.58 0.83 18.70
N LYS A 72 -27.87 1.11 18.45
CA LYS A 72 -28.56 0.73 17.21
C LYS A 72 -28.01 1.48 16.00
N TRP A 73 -27.72 2.77 16.12
CA TRP A 73 -27.37 3.63 14.98
C TRP A 73 -25.90 4.03 14.91
N ALA A 74 -25.12 3.81 15.97
CA ALA A 74 -23.69 4.14 16.05
C ALA A 74 -22.82 3.53 14.93
N ALA A 75 -23.26 2.46 14.28
CA ALA A 75 -22.53 1.87 13.16
C ALA A 75 -22.58 2.73 11.88
N LEU A 76 -23.63 3.54 11.67
CA LEU A 76 -23.79 4.33 10.45
C LEU A 76 -22.71 5.40 10.29
N PRO A 77 -22.48 6.30 11.28
CA PRO A 77 -21.40 7.30 11.16
C PRO A 77 -20.02 6.63 11.10
N ALA A 78 -19.81 5.52 11.83
CA ALA A 78 -18.54 4.79 11.78
C ALA A 78 -18.20 4.27 10.37
N ILE A 79 -19.20 3.76 9.64
CA ILE A 79 -19.03 3.32 8.25
C ILE A 79 -18.73 4.52 7.36
N MET A 80 -19.54 5.59 7.43
CA MET A 80 -19.31 6.79 6.63
C MET A 80 -17.92 7.39 6.85
N SER A 81 -17.49 7.55 8.10
CA SER A 81 -16.15 8.04 8.42
C SER A 81 -15.05 7.14 7.87
N THR A 82 -15.23 5.82 7.92
CA THR A 82 -14.27 4.86 7.34
C THR A 82 -14.13 5.07 5.82
N PHE A 83 -15.24 5.28 5.10
CA PHE A 83 -15.22 5.54 3.66
C PHE A 83 -14.63 6.92 3.33
N VAL A 84 -14.93 7.95 4.13
CA VAL A 84 -14.33 9.29 3.97
C VAL A 84 -12.81 9.20 4.08
N VAL A 85 -12.31 8.61 5.17
CA VAL A 85 -10.87 8.47 5.41
C VAL A 85 -10.21 7.61 4.32
N SER A 86 -10.85 6.51 3.92
CA SER A 86 -10.36 5.71 2.79
C SER A 86 -10.27 6.53 1.50
N GLY A 87 -11.29 7.32 1.18
CA GLY A 87 -11.30 8.18 -0.01
C GLY A 87 -10.17 9.20 0.00
N LEU A 88 -9.94 9.86 1.14
CA LEU A 88 -8.84 10.81 1.32
C LEU A 88 -7.45 10.16 1.18
N ILE A 89 -7.27 8.96 1.75
CA ILE A 89 -6.02 8.21 1.60
C ILE A 89 -5.77 7.88 0.12
N HIS A 90 -6.80 7.46 -0.61
CA HIS A 90 -6.64 7.17 -2.05
C HIS A 90 -6.34 8.44 -2.86
N GLU A 91 -7.00 9.56 -2.54
CA GLU A 91 -6.70 10.85 -3.17
C GLU A 91 -5.24 11.25 -2.92
N LEU A 92 -4.73 11.05 -1.70
CA LEU A 92 -3.35 11.32 -1.34
C LEU A 92 -2.36 10.42 -2.11
N ILE A 93 -2.66 9.12 -2.22
CA ILE A 93 -1.87 8.17 -3.02
C ILE A 93 -1.80 8.64 -4.47
N PHE A 94 -2.93 9.01 -5.07
CA PHE A 94 -2.95 9.51 -6.46
C PHE A 94 -2.27 10.86 -6.62
N PHE A 95 -2.32 11.73 -5.61
CA PHE A 95 -1.60 12.99 -5.61
C PHE A 95 -0.08 12.76 -5.62
N TYR A 96 0.44 11.89 -4.75
CA TYR A 96 1.87 11.58 -4.70
C TYR A 96 2.37 10.86 -5.96
N LEU A 97 1.63 9.87 -6.45
CA LEU A 97 2.02 9.10 -7.64
C LEU A 97 1.82 9.89 -8.95
N GLY A 98 0.76 10.69 -9.03
CA GLY A 98 0.40 11.43 -10.25
C GLY A 98 1.09 12.79 -10.36
N ARG A 99 1.47 13.40 -9.23
CA ARG A 99 1.91 14.81 -9.10
C ARG A 99 0.97 15.80 -9.80
N ALA A 100 -0.31 15.47 -9.86
CA ALA A 100 -1.35 16.25 -10.54
C ALA A 100 -2.40 16.72 -9.52
N LYS A 101 -3.15 17.77 -9.88
CA LYS A 101 -4.20 18.31 -9.01
C LYS A 101 -5.27 17.24 -8.73
N THR A 102 -5.61 17.09 -7.46
CA THR A 102 -6.68 16.22 -6.96
C THR A 102 -8.03 16.67 -7.52
N THR A 103 -8.72 15.78 -8.25
CA THR A 103 -10.04 16.06 -8.84
C THR A 103 -11.19 15.66 -7.92
N TRP A 104 -10.88 15.03 -6.78
CA TRP A 104 -11.86 14.50 -5.82
C TRP A 104 -12.77 13.41 -6.39
N GLU A 105 -12.53 12.96 -7.63
CA GLU A 105 -13.32 11.92 -8.31
C GLU A 105 -13.25 10.60 -7.51
N VAL A 106 -12.07 10.29 -6.95
CA VAL A 106 -11.87 9.09 -6.12
C VAL A 106 -12.56 9.22 -4.77
N THR A 107 -12.44 10.38 -4.12
CA THR A 107 -13.18 10.63 -2.87
C THR A 107 -14.69 10.51 -3.09
N ARG A 108 -15.24 11.04 -4.20
CA ARG A 108 -16.65 10.89 -4.57
C ARG A 108 -17.06 9.42 -4.75
N PHE A 109 -16.20 8.60 -5.34
CA PHE A 109 -16.43 7.15 -5.42
C PHE A 109 -16.61 6.55 -4.02
N PHE A 110 -15.68 6.77 -3.09
CA PHE A 110 -15.80 6.21 -1.75
C PHE A 110 -17.00 6.76 -0.98
N LEU A 111 -17.31 8.05 -1.10
CA LEU A 111 -18.50 8.64 -0.47
C LEU A 111 -19.80 8.00 -0.96
N LEU A 112 -19.93 7.82 -2.27
CA LEU A 112 -21.12 7.21 -2.89
C LEU A 112 -21.29 5.74 -2.47
N HIS A 113 -20.19 4.98 -2.39
CA HIS A 113 -20.22 3.61 -1.88
C HIS A 113 -20.53 3.54 -0.39
N GLY A 114 -19.94 4.44 0.42
CA GLY A 114 -20.22 4.55 1.84
C GLY A 114 -21.67 4.90 2.12
N ALA A 115 -22.24 5.86 1.38
CA ALA A 115 -23.63 6.26 1.50
C ALA A 115 -24.58 5.12 1.15
N ARG A 116 -24.34 4.42 0.03
CA ARG A 116 -25.16 3.26 -0.37
C ARG A 116 -25.08 2.11 0.64
N LEU A 117 -23.88 1.80 1.15
CA LEU A 117 -23.71 0.78 2.18
C LEU A 117 -24.42 1.15 3.49
N THR A 118 -24.28 2.41 3.90
CA THR A 118 -24.94 2.95 5.10
C THR A 118 -26.46 2.89 4.96
N ALA A 119 -27.00 3.25 3.79
CA ALA A 119 -28.41 3.12 3.48
C ALA A 119 -28.87 1.65 3.49
N GLU A 120 -28.10 0.73 2.90
CA GLU A 120 -28.38 -0.72 2.93
C GLU A 120 -28.52 -1.22 4.38
N ILE A 121 -27.61 -0.81 5.26
CA ILE A 121 -27.61 -1.20 6.67
C ILE A 121 -28.76 -0.52 7.44
N ALA A 122 -29.04 0.75 7.16
CA ALA A 122 -30.14 1.48 7.77
C ALA A 122 -31.49 0.84 7.43
N VAL A 123 -31.71 0.47 6.15
CA VAL A 123 -32.91 -0.24 5.70
C VAL A 123 -33.03 -1.60 6.38
N LYS A 124 -31.94 -2.38 6.42
CA LYS A 124 -31.89 -3.68 7.13
C LYS A 124 -32.21 -3.55 8.63
N LYS A 125 -31.81 -2.45 9.28
CA LYS A 125 -32.08 -2.17 10.70
C LYS A 125 -33.46 -1.58 10.98
N SER A 126 -34.06 -0.90 10.00
CA SER A 126 -35.40 -0.33 10.09
C SER A 126 -36.47 -1.39 9.86
N ASN A 127 -36.24 -2.30 8.91
CA ASN A 127 -37.13 -3.41 8.60
C ASN A 127 -37.01 -4.53 9.65
N ASN A 128 -37.66 -4.33 10.80
CA ASN A 128 -37.86 -5.36 11.82
C ASN A 128 -38.71 -6.52 11.27
N LYS A 129 -38.06 -7.52 10.65
CA LYS A 129 -38.59 -8.85 10.30
C LYS A 129 -39.84 -8.92 9.38
N ARG A 130 -40.54 -7.83 9.04
CA ARG A 130 -41.84 -7.88 8.32
C ARG A 130 -41.76 -7.97 6.80
N VAL A 131 -40.66 -7.56 6.17
CA VAL A 131 -40.50 -7.67 4.71
C VAL A 131 -39.09 -8.17 4.41
N ARG A 132 -38.88 -9.49 4.45
CA ARG A 132 -37.74 -10.10 3.76
C ARG A 132 -38.05 -10.02 2.27
N ILE A 133 -37.68 -8.92 1.63
CA ILE A 133 -37.66 -8.86 0.15
C ILE A 133 -36.65 -9.91 -0.28
N HIS A 134 -37.15 -11.06 -0.74
CA HIS A 134 -36.33 -12.17 -1.19
C HIS A 134 -35.83 -11.83 -2.60
N VAL A 135 -34.82 -10.98 -2.69
CA VAL A 135 -34.17 -10.71 -3.97
C VAL A 135 -33.39 -11.97 -4.35
N PRO A 136 -33.64 -12.55 -5.53
CA PRO A 136 -32.85 -13.68 -6.01
C PRO A 136 -31.36 -13.32 -5.97
N LYS A 137 -30.53 -14.23 -5.41
CA LYS A 137 -29.09 -13.98 -5.21
C LYS A 137 -28.36 -13.52 -6.47
N ILE A 138 -28.81 -14.01 -7.64
CA ILE A 138 -28.28 -13.63 -8.95
C ILE A 138 -28.55 -12.16 -9.26
N ILE A 139 -29.77 -11.67 -9.03
CA ILE A 139 -30.14 -10.27 -9.28
C ILE A 139 -29.37 -9.35 -8.34
N ALA A 140 -29.28 -9.72 -7.06
CA ALA A 140 -28.53 -8.95 -6.07
C ALA A 140 -27.03 -8.89 -6.41
N ARG A 141 -26.46 -9.99 -6.91
CA ARG A 141 -25.07 -10.06 -7.39
C ARG A 141 -24.85 -9.19 -8.63
N ILE A 142 -25.67 -9.33 -9.66
CA ILE A 142 -25.56 -8.54 -10.89
C ILE A 142 -25.69 -7.05 -10.56
N SER A 143 -26.63 -6.67 -9.69
CA SER A 143 -26.80 -5.27 -9.27
C SER A 143 -25.59 -4.75 -8.50
N THR A 144 -25.05 -5.54 -7.56
CA THR A 144 -23.90 -5.14 -6.73
C THR A 144 -22.62 -5.01 -7.57
N VAL A 145 -22.32 -6.03 -8.38
CA VAL A 145 -21.14 -6.05 -9.25
C VAL A 145 -21.27 -5.02 -10.36
N GLY A 146 -22.45 -4.89 -10.98
CA GLY A 146 -22.73 -3.90 -12.01
C GLY A 146 -22.56 -2.48 -11.48
N PHE A 147 -23.12 -2.18 -10.30
CA PHE A 147 -22.90 -0.90 -9.63
C PHE A 147 -21.41 -0.63 -9.40
N MET A 148 -20.67 -1.60 -8.85
CA MET A 148 -19.23 -1.48 -8.60
C MET A 148 -18.43 -1.23 -9.89
N MET A 149 -18.76 -1.92 -10.97
CA MET A 149 -18.08 -1.77 -12.26
C MET A 149 -18.35 -0.41 -12.87
N ILE A 150 -19.61 0.04 -12.87
CA ILE A 150 -20.01 1.33 -13.44
C ILE A 150 -19.35 2.48 -12.67
N THR A 151 -19.46 2.49 -11.33
CA THR A 151 -18.87 3.54 -10.51
C THR A 151 -17.35 3.52 -10.54
N GLY A 152 -16.74 2.33 -10.64
CA GLY A 152 -15.31 2.18 -10.82
C GLY A 152 -14.83 2.80 -12.14
N ILE A 153 -15.47 2.44 -13.27
CA ILE A 153 -15.15 2.98 -14.60
C ILE A 153 -15.37 4.50 -14.64
N TRP A 154 -16.43 4.98 -14.00
CA TRP A 154 -16.81 6.39 -14.09
C TRP A 154 -16.01 7.31 -13.17
N LEU A 155 -15.72 6.91 -11.93
CA LEU A 155 -15.13 7.80 -10.92
C LEU A 155 -13.70 7.42 -10.53
N PHE A 156 -13.34 6.14 -10.61
CA PHE A 156 -12.05 5.67 -10.15
C PHE A 156 -11.00 5.62 -11.29
N PHE A 157 -11.43 5.28 -12.51
CA PHE A 157 -10.55 5.11 -13.66
C PHE A 157 -10.08 6.39 -14.38
N PRO A 158 -10.88 7.47 -14.50
CA PRO A 158 -10.43 8.67 -15.20
C PRO A 158 -9.20 9.34 -14.55
N PRO A 159 -9.11 9.49 -13.21
CA PRO A 159 -7.89 9.98 -12.56
C PRO A 159 -6.66 9.13 -12.88
N ARG A 160 -6.78 7.79 -12.83
CA ARG A 160 -5.69 6.85 -13.12
C ARG A 160 -5.14 7.04 -14.53
N SER A 161 -6.03 7.26 -15.50
CA SER A 161 -5.69 7.37 -16.92
C SER A 161 -5.09 8.74 -17.25
N ARG A 162 -5.56 9.82 -16.60
CA ARG A 162 -5.01 11.18 -16.76
C ARG A 162 -3.60 11.33 -16.18
N CYS A 163 -3.32 10.68 -15.05
CA CYS A 163 -2.04 10.86 -14.36
C CYS A 163 -0.90 9.96 -14.86
N LYS A 164 -1.17 9.00 -15.77
CA LYS A 164 -0.20 7.94 -16.15
C LYS A 164 0.50 7.31 -14.92
N ALA A 165 -0.20 7.28 -13.78
CA ALA A 165 0.40 6.95 -12.48
C ALA A 165 1.01 5.54 -12.46
N PHE A 166 0.45 4.63 -13.25
CA PHE A 166 0.98 3.28 -13.42
C PHE A 166 2.28 3.24 -14.25
N GLU A 167 2.35 3.99 -15.36
CA GLU A 167 3.57 4.08 -16.18
C GLU A 167 4.72 4.71 -15.40
N ARG A 168 4.42 5.77 -14.63
CA ARG A 168 5.41 6.47 -13.80
C ARG A 168 5.86 5.64 -12.60
N GLY A 169 4.93 4.99 -11.88
CA GLY A 169 5.29 4.11 -10.78
C GLY A 169 6.17 2.93 -11.23
N ILE A 170 5.89 2.36 -12.40
CA ILE A 170 6.78 1.34 -13.00
C ILE A 170 8.13 1.95 -13.37
N ALA A 171 8.18 3.15 -13.97
CA ALA A 171 9.43 3.80 -14.33
C ALA A 171 10.32 4.09 -13.11
N GLU A 172 9.73 4.56 -12.01
CA GLU A 172 10.43 4.76 -10.74
C GLU A 172 10.93 3.45 -10.15
N TYR A 173 10.12 2.39 -10.16
CA TYR A 173 10.53 1.06 -9.71
C TYR A 173 11.68 0.48 -10.55
N VAL A 174 11.62 0.63 -11.88
CA VAL A 174 12.69 0.24 -12.80
C VAL A 174 13.96 1.05 -12.56
N ALA A 175 13.85 2.35 -12.28
CA ALA A 175 14.99 3.20 -11.98
C ALA A 175 15.68 2.79 -10.66
N VAL A 176 14.90 2.49 -9.61
CA VAL A 176 15.43 1.96 -8.35
C VAL A 176 16.09 0.60 -8.57
N GLY A 177 15.46 -0.30 -9.34
CA GLY A 177 16.04 -1.59 -9.67
C GLY A 177 17.35 -1.49 -10.46
N ALA A 178 17.44 -0.54 -11.41
CA ALA A 178 18.65 -0.25 -12.15
C ALA A 178 19.76 0.29 -11.23
N PHE A 179 19.42 1.23 -10.34
CA PHE A 179 20.35 1.78 -9.34
C PHE A 179 20.92 0.68 -8.43
N VAL A 180 20.07 -0.19 -7.88
CA VAL A 180 20.51 -1.32 -7.02
C VAL A 180 21.43 -2.26 -7.81
N LYS A 181 21.10 -2.56 -9.06
CA LYS A 181 21.92 -3.40 -9.93
C LYS A 181 23.29 -2.78 -10.21
N ASP A 182 23.34 -1.47 -10.42
CA ASP A 182 24.60 -0.76 -10.65
C ASP A 182 25.46 -0.68 -9.39
N VAL A 183 24.85 -0.45 -8.21
CA VAL A 183 25.55 -0.56 -6.91
C VAL A 183 26.14 -1.95 -6.73
N TYR A 184 25.37 -3.00 -7.00
CA TYR A 184 25.84 -4.39 -6.92
C TYR A 184 26.99 -4.68 -7.90
N ARG A 185 26.92 -4.17 -9.13
CA ARG A 185 28.01 -4.29 -10.12
C ARG A 185 29.29 -3.60 -9.65
N VAL A 186 29.19 -2.39 -9.11
CA VAL A 186 30.35 -1.66 -8.58
C VAL A 186 30.94 -2.40 -7.38
N ALA A 187 30.12 -2.83 -6.42
CA ALA A 187 30.57 -3.58 -5.26
C ALA A 187 31.27 -4.90 -5.66
N SER A 188 30.66 -5.66 -6.58
CA SER A 188 31.25 -6.90 -7.09
C SER A 188 32.51 -6.69 -7.93
N ALA A 189 32.61 -5.59 -8.69
CA ALA A 189 33.83 -5.21 -9.40
C ALA A 189 34.95 -4.81 -8.43
N CYS A 190 34.65 -4.04 -7.38
CA CYS A 190 35.62 -3.69 -6.33
C CYS A 190 36.13 -4.93 -5.58
N LEU A 191 35.24 -5.86 -5.23
CA LEU A 191 35.60 -7.15 -4.62
C LEU A 191 36.45 -8.01 -5.55
N ARG A 192 36.13 -8.06 -6.85
CA ARG A 192 36.94 -8.78 -7.84
C ARG A 192 38.31 -8.14 -8.00
N LEU A 193 38.38 -6.81 -8.11
CA LEU A 193 39.64 -6.07 -8.19
C LEU A 193 40.50 -6.27 -6.93
N SER A 194 39.92 -6.24 -5.73
CA SER A 194 40.68 -6.52 -4.51
C SER A 194 41.16 -7.97 -4.42
N SER A 195 40.39 -8.92 -4.95
CA SER A 195 40.77 -10.35 -4.96
C SER A 195 41.76 -10.75 -6.07
N THR A 196 41.86 -9.96 -7.15
CA THR A 196 42.69 -10.28 -8.33
C THR A 196 43.92 -9.41 -8.48
N LEU A 197 43.95 -8.23 -7.86
CA LEU A 197 45.12 -7.37 -7.87
C LEU A 197 46.17 -7.93 -6.91
N PRO A 198 47.36 -8.33 -7.41
CA PRO A 198 48.44 -8.70 -6.53
C PRO A 198 48.87 -7.50 -5.69
N TRP A 199 49.21 -7.72 -4.42
CA TRP A 199 49.61 -6.67 -3.46
C TRP A 199 50.71 -5.73 -4.00
N TRP A 200 51.57 -6.21 -4.91
CA TRP A 200 52.62 -5.43 -5.55
C TRP A 200 52.10 -4.37 -6.55
N LEU A 201 50.94 -4.56 -7.18
CA LEU A 201 50.37 -3.54 -8.08
C LEU A 201 49.75 -2.38 -7.28
N LEU A 202 49.12 -2.69 -6.14
CA LEU A 202 48.65 -1.69 -5.18
C LEU A 202 49.81 -0.86 -4.63
N SER A 203 50.99 -1.46 -4.44
CA SER A 203 52.19 -0.75 -3.98
C SER A 203 52.71 0.31 -4.98
N ARG A 204 52.42 0.14 -6.28
CA ARG A 204 52.86 1.01 -7.40
C ARG A 204 51.90 2.14 -7.75
N LEU A 205 50.71 2.19 -7.15
CA LEU A 205 49.78 3.31 -7.30
C LEU A 205 50.41 4.60 -6.76
N SER A 206 50.22 5.72 -7.48
CA SER A 206 50.72 7.03 -7.04
C SER A 206 50.15 7.38 -5.65
N PRO A 207 50.90 8.12 -4.81
CA PRO A 207 50.43 8.52 -3.49
C PRO A 207 49.07 9.23 -3.54
N GLU A 208 48.84 10.03 -4.59
CA GLU A 208 47.57 10.70 -4.83
C GLU A 208 46.41 9.73 -5.07
N LEU A 209 46.61 8.68 -5.85
CA LEU A 209 45.55 7.72 -6.18
C LEU A 209 45.24 6.79 -5.00
N LYS A 210 46.26 6.41 -4.22
CA LYS A 210 46.07 5.70 -2.93
C LYS A 210 45.24 6.53 -1.96
N HIS A 211 45.56 7.81 -1.83
CA HIS A 211 44.85 8.72 -0.96
C HIS A 211 43.42 8.99 -1.46
N ARG A 212 43.19 9.14 -2.77
CA ARG A 212 41.84 9.26 -3.35
C ARG A 212 41.01 8.00 -3.16
N PHE A 213 41.61 6.82 -3.30
CA PHE A 213 40.94 5.54 -3.08
C PHE A 213 40.59 5.33 -1.60
N SER A 214 41.53 5.59 -0.69
CA SER A 214 41.27 5.59 0.76
C SER A 214 40.15 6.55 1.11
N ARG A 215 40.20 7.79 0.61
CA ARG A 215 39.18 8.79 0.86
C ARG A 215 37.81 8.39 0.31
N ALA A 216 37.75 7.79 -0.88
CA ALA A 216 36.50 7.28 -1.44
C ALA A 216 35.93 6.10 -0.63
N MET A 217 36.79 5.23 -0.10
CA MET A 217 36.39 4.15 0.81
C MET A 217 35.93 4.71 2.15
N ASP A 218 36.64 5.68 2.72
CA ASP A 218 36.30 6.36 3.97
C ASP A 218 34.99 7.15 3.84
N ASP A 219 34.74 7.78 2.70
CA ASP A 219 33.48 8.46 2.38
C ASP A 219 32.34 7.45 2.22
N ALA A 220 32.57 6.31 1.54
CA ALA A 220 31.57 5.25 1.41
C ALA A 220 31.23 4.61 2.77
N PHE A 221 32.25 4.29 3.57
CA PHE A 221 32.07 3.84 4.95
C PHE A 221 31.42 4.92 5.82
N GLY A 222 31.74 6.20 5.60
CA GLY A 222 31.12 7.34 6.26
C GLY A 222 29.63 7.45 5.94
N VAL A 223 29.24 7.26 4.68
CA VAL A 223 27.83 7.24 4.25
C VAL A 223 27.09 6.04 4.86
N VAL A 224 27.69 4.85 4.84
CA VAL A 224 27.10 3.64 5.44
C VAL A 224 26.97 3.78 6.96
N LYS A 225 27.99 4.29 7.63
CA LYS A 225 28.00 4.53 9.08
C LYS A 225 27.06 5.67 9.47
N TRP A 226 26.93 6.70 8.64
CA TRP A 226 25.94 7.76 8.82
C TRP A 226 24.52 7.21 8.70
N LEU A 227 24.25 6.38 7.69
CA LEU A 227 22.96 5.69 7.54
C LEU A 227 22.66 4.75 8.73
N GLN A 228 23.67 4.01 9.20
CA GLN A 228 23.56 3.15 10.38
C GLN A 228 23.30 3.97 11.65
N THR A 229 23.97 5.11 11.82
CA THR A 229 23.76 6.01 12.96
C THR A 229 22.38 6.65 12.90
N LEU A 230 21.91 6.99 11.69
CA LEU A 230 20.54 7.48 11.46
C LEU A 230 19.50 6.42 11.84
N ALA A 231 19.77 5.15 11.52
CA ALA A 231 18.90 4.01 11.84
C ALA A 231 18.90 3.65 13.33
N LEU A 232 20.03 3.81 14.03
CA LEU A 232 20.22 3.43 15.44
C LEU A 232 20.07 4.59 16.44
N SER A 233 19.94 5.83 15.97
CA SER A 233 19.73 6.99 16.85
C SER A 233 18.33 6.94 17.49
N ASN A 234 18.21 7.40 18.74
CA ASN A 234 16.93 7.49 19.48
C ASN A 234 15.87 8.43 18.85
N SER A 235 16.17 9.02 17.68
CA SER A 235 15.25 9.79 16.85
C SER A 235 15.18 9.24 15.41
N ALA A 236 15.36 7.93 15.23
CA ALA A 236 15.19 7.26 13.95
C ALA A 236 13.75 7.40 13.45
N ASN A 237 13.58 7.81 12.18
CA ASN A 237 12.27 7.80 11.54
C ASN A 237 11.79 6.33 11.40
N PRO A 238 10.58 5.98 11.86
CA PRO A 238 10.14 4.58 12.01
C PRO A 238 10.08 3.76 10.71
N TRP A 239 10.19 4.40 9.55
CA TRP A 239 10.24 3.71 8.27
C TRP A 239 11.59 3.00 7.98
N LEU A 240 12.69 3.44 8.60
CA LEU A 240 14.03 2.92 8.28
C LEU A 240 14.41 1.67 9.10
N SER A 241 13.93 1.59 10.35
CA SER A 241 14.19 0.47 11.27
C SER A 241 13.36 -0.78 10.97
N ASP A 242 12.22 -0.64 10.28
CA ASP A 242 11.30 -1.75 10.00
C ASP A 242 11.64 -2.52 8.70
N VAL A 243 12.55 -2.00 7.88
CA VAL A 243 12.80 -2.52 6.52
C VAL A 243 14.12 -3.30 6.42
N VAL A 244 15.09 -3.04 7.30
CA VAL A 244 16.43 -3.66 7.22
C VAL A 244 16.93 -4.03 8.61
N ASP A 245 17.14 -5.33 8.84
CA ASP A 245 17.77 -5.88 10.04
C ASP A 245 19.30 -5.80 9.92
N PHE A 246 19.88 -4.78 10.54
CA PHE A 246 21.32 -4.52 10.50
C PHE A 246 22.13 -5.40 11.46
N ASP A 247 21.50 -6.18 12.35
CA ASP A 247 22.20 -7.09 13.26
C ASP A 247 22.79 -8.31 12.54
N ARG A 248 22.41 -8.56 11.28
CA ARG A 248 22.97 -9.61 10.42
C ARG A 248 24.15 -9.19 9.56
N VAL A 249 24.55 -7.92 9.57
CA VAL A 249 25.69 -7.43 8.79
C VAL A 249 26.86 -7.15 9.73
N SER A 250 27.52 -8.23 10.17
CA SER A 250 28.86 -8.16 10.74
C SER A 250 29.87 -8.05 9.61
N TRP A 251 30.69 -6.99 9.61
CA TRP A 251 31.94 -6.94 8.85
C TRP A 251 33.01 -7.78 9.53
#